data_AF-A0A6A3A8V1-F1
#
_entry.id   AF-A0A6A3A8V1-F1
#
_cell.length_a   1.000
_cell.length_b   1.000
_cell.length_c   1.000
_cell.angle_alpha   90.00
_cell.angle_beta   90.00
_cell.angle_gamma   90.00
#
_symmetry.space_group_name_H-M   'P 1'
#
loop_
_entity.id
_entity.type
_entity.pdbx_description
1 polymer ?
#
loop_
_entity_poly.entity_id
_entity_poly.type
_entity_poly.pdbx_seq_one_letter_code
_entity_poly.pdbx_strand_id
1 'polypeptide(L)'
;MEKALKQFLFEESMAHSYQPSLSIPVCDLLHLLSHPHLHPPLQFLNLKGLDLQTVSFTLKQMKVATNNFDSGNKIGEGGFGPVYKGQLADGTIVAVKQLSSMSSQGNGEFLNEMGMISCLHHPYLVKLYGCCIEGNQLLLVYEYLENNSLSRALFGPENSRINLDWHTRQKICVGIARGLVFLHEESRLKIVHRDIKGTNVLLDRDLNPKISDFGLAKLNDEDKTHISTRIARTIGYIAPEYALWGYLTYKADIYSFGIVALELVSGKHNMNYGPANDYTCLLDWACHLQQSGELLELVDDKLGSNNV
;
A
#
# COMPACT_ATOMS: atom_id res chain seq x y z
N MET A 1 -5.55 3.07 27.78
CA MET A 1 -4.99 3.77 26.61
C MET A 1 -3.47 3.92 26.69
N GLU A 2 -2.92 4.55 27.73
CA GLU A 2 -1.46 4.66 27.95
C GLU A 2 -0.74 3.29 27.97
N LYS A 3 -1.41 2.26 28.50
CA LYS A 3 -0.93 0.87 28.48
C LYS A 3 -0.91 0.23 27.08
N ALA A 4 -1.83 0.60 26.19
CA ALA A 4 -1.91 0.08 24.83
C ALA A 4 -0.88 0.76 23.89
N LEU A 5 -0.64 2.07 24.10
CA LEU A 5 0.44 2.81 23.45
C LEU A 5 1.82 2.33 23.90
N LYS A 6 1.99 1.98 25.18
CA LYS A 6 3.23 1.38 25.70
C LYS A 6 3.48 -0.04 25.17
N GLN A 7 2.44 -0.86 25.00
CA GLN A 7 2.56 -2.19 24.39
C GLN A 7 2.98 -2.12 22.91
N PHE A 8 2.54 -1.09 22.18
CA PHE A 8 2.88 -0.90 20.76
C PHE A 8 4.35 -0.47 20.52
N LEU A 9 5.05 -0.01 21.56
CA LEU A 9 6.39 0.57 21.46
C LEU A 9 7.52 -0.32 22.02
N PHE A 10 7.25 -1.52 22.57
CA PHE A 10 8.22 -2.20 23.45
C PHE A 10 8.60 -3.66 23.16
N GLU A 11 8.24 -4.29 22.04
CA GLU A 11 8.63 -5.71 21.83
C GLU A 11 9.40 -5.93 20.50
N GLU A 12 10.71 -5.65 20.54
CA GLU A 12 11.73 -6.29 19.69
C GLU A 12 12.65 -7.10 20.61
N SER A 13 12.62 -8.44 20.55
CA SER A 13 13.71 -9.33 20.99
C SER A 13 13.31 -10.81 20.84
N MET A 14 13.77 -11.47 19.77
CA MET A 14 14.55 -12.72 19.81
C MET A 14 14.63 -13.36 18.42
N ALA A 15 15.85 -13.74 18.03
CA ALA A 15 16.27 -14.22 16.71
C ALA A 15 16.59 -15.74 16.68
N HIS A 16 16.86 -16.24 15.46
CA HIS A 16 17.59 -17.47 15.03
C HIS A 16 16.74 -18.75 14.77
N SER A 17 16.98 -19.63 13.77
CA SER A 17 18.07 -19.86 12.79
C SER A 17 17.73 -20.91 11.68
N TYR A 18 18.41 -20.80 10.51
CA TYR A 18 18.98 -21.84 9.58
C TYR A 18 18.15 -22.85 8.70
N GLN A 19 18.05 -22.57 7.38
CA GLN A 19 18.67 -23.19 6.14
C GLN A 19 18.54 -24.72 5.70
N PRO A 20 18.83 -25.14 4.41
CA PRO A 20 17.85 -25.49 3.34
C PRO A 20 18.11 -26.84 2.56
N SER A 21 17.34 -27.18 1.50
CA SER A 21 17.84 -28.00 0.34
C SER A 21 16.92 -28.16 -0.91
N LEU A 22 17.58 -28.13 -2.10
CA LEU A 22 17.33 -28.74 -3.45
C LEU A 22 16.04 -28.45 -4.27
N SER A 23 15.96 -28.39 -5.61
CA SER A 23 16.82 -28.04 -6.78
C SER A 23 16.07 -28.40 -8.10
N ILE A 24 16.26 -27.60 -9.18
CA ILE A 24 16.11 -27.86 -10.66
C ILE A 24 14.67 -27.81 -11.29
N PRO A 25 14.42 -27.38 -12.57
CA PRO A 25 14.82 -26.18 -13.35
C PRO A 25 13.61 -25.45 -14.02
N VAL A 26 13.72 -24.15 -14.31
CA VAL A 26 12.84 -23.43 -15.27
C VAL A 26 13.73 -22.84 -16.35
N CYS A 27 13.99 -23.61 -17.42
CA CYS A 27 14.90 -23.21 -18.50
C CYS A 27 14.23 -22.55 -19.72
N ASP A 28 12.89 -22.44 -19.78
CA ASP A 28 12.25 -22.04 -21.05
C ASP A 28 11.69 -20.61 -21.13
N LEU A 29 11.98 -19.74 -20.14
CA LEU A 29 11.58 -18.32 -20.20
C LEU A 29 12.73 -17.34 -20.53
N LEU A 30 13.98 -17.81 -20.60
CA LEU A 30 15.14 -16.96 -20.92
C LEU A 30 15.33 -16.73 -22.43
N HIS A 31 14.59 -17.43 -23.30
CA HIS A 31 14.69 -17.23 -24.74
C HIS A 31 13.98 -15.97 -25.27
N LEU A 32 13.15 -15.29 -24.45
CA LEU A 32 12.41 -14.08 -24.86
C LEU A 32 13.09 -12.75 -24.48
N LEU A 33 14.23 -12.78 -23.78
CA LEU A 33 14.91 -11.57 -23.29
C LEU A 33 16.29 -11.31 -23.92
N SER A 34 16.66 -12.07 -24.96
CA SER A 34 17.97 -11.96 -25.60
C SER A 34 17.99 -11.02 -26.80
N HIS A 35 17.60 -9.75 -26.67
CA HIS A 35 18.01 -8.70 -27.63
C HIS A 35 18.64 -7.52 -26.87
N PRO A 36 19.93 -7.22 -27.10
CA PRO A 36 20.65 -6.21 -26.34
C PRO A 36 20.43 -4.84 -26.99
N HIS A 37 20.11 -3.83 -26.18
CA HIS A 37 20.82 -2.55 -26.10
C HIS A 37 19.99 -1.53 -25.30
N LEU A 38 20.69 -0.90 -24.34
CA LEU A 38 20.33 0.24 -23.48
C LEU A 38 19.71 -0.08 -22.10
N HIS A 39 20.54 0.26 -21.10
CA HIS A 39 20.29 0.54 -19.68
C HIS A 39 20.72 -0.53 -18.64
N PRO A 40 21.30 -0.07 -17.50
CA PRO A 40 22.00 -0.93 -16.53
C PRO A 40 21.03 -1.93 -15.90
N PRO A 41 21.53 -3.06 -15.36
CA PRO A 41 20.67 -4.16 -14.96
C PRO A 41 19.71 -3.68 -13.87
N LEU A 42 18.45 -3.49 -14.27
CA LEU A 42 17.31 -3.65 -13.37
C LEU A 42 17.59 -4.96 -12.63
N GLN A 43 17.62 -4.93 -11.30
CA GLN A 43 17.66 -6.14 -10.49
C GLN A 43 16.49 -7.01 -10.94
N PHE A 44 16.78 -7.90 -11.87
CA PHE A 44 15.86 -8.88 -12.37
C PHE A 44 15.61 -9.77 -11.17
N LEU A 45 14.45 -9.53 -10.55
CA LEU A 45 13.65 -10.52 -9.86
C LEU A 45 14.06 -11.93 -10.33
N ASN A 46 14.94 -12.58 -9.57
CA ASN A 46 15.27 -13.98 -9.78
C ASN A 46 14.08 -14.79 -9.24
N LEU A 47 12.94 -14.71 -9.93
CA LEU A 47 11.66 -15.34 -9.61
C LEU A 47 11.69 -16.86 -9.80
N LYS A 48 12.89 -17.46 -9.88
CA LYS A 48 13.05 -18.91 -9.95
C LYS A 48 12.45 -19.52 -8.68
N GLY A 49 11.24 -20.09 -8.80
CA GLY A 49 10.52 -20.75 -7.72
C GLY A 49 9.35 -19.97 -7.09
N LEU A 50 8.88 -18.89 -7.70
CA LEU A 50 7.57 -18.29 -7.40
C LEU A 50 6.59 -18.73 -8.48
N ASP A 51 5.61 -19.56 -8.11
CA ASP A 51 4.54 -19.98 -9.00
C ASP A 51 3.59 -18.79 -9.17
N LEU A 52 3.77 -18.00 -10.24
CA LEU A 52 2.95 -16.82 -10.54
C LEU A 52 1.55 -17.29 -10.96
N GLN A 53 0.65 -17.49 -10.00
CA GLN A 53 -0.75 -17.89 -10.25
C GLN A 53 -1.64 -16.69 -10.62
N THR A 54 -1.18 -15.80 -11.50
CA THR A 54 -1.98 -14.66 -11.97
C THR A 54 -2.71 -14.98 -13.27
N VAL A 55 -3.99 -14.65 -13.32
CA VAL A 55 -4.81 -14.83 -14.54
C VAL A 55 -4.38 -13.83 -15.60
N SER A 56 -4.19 -14.30 -16.83
CA SER A 56 -4.01 -13.42 -18.00
C SER A 56 -5.37 -13.08 -18.60
N PHE A 57 -5.70 -11.80 -18.63
CA PHE A 57 -6.90 -11.27 -19.25
C PHE A 57 -6.58 -10.64 -20.60
N THR A 58 -7.51 -10.75 -21.54
CA THR A 58 -7.41 -10.08 -22.83
C THR A 58 -7.94 -8.64 -22.76
N LEU A 59 -7.45 -7.76 -23.65
CA LEU A 59 -7.96 -6.38 -23.73
C LEU A 59 -9.45 -6.36 -24.08
N LYS A 60 -9.90 -7.32 -24.91
CA LYS A 60 -11.32 -7.48 -25.25
C LYS A 60 -12.15 -7.76 -23.99
N GLN A 61 -11.72 -8.67 -23.12
CA GLN A 61 -12.41 -8.94 -21.85
C GLN A 61 -12.45 -7.70 -20.96
N MET A 62 -11.34 -6.97 -20.84
CA MET A 62 -11.28 -5.76 -20.01
C MET A 62 -12.17 -4.64 -20.55
N LYS A 63 -12.22 -4.46 -21.87
CA LYS A 63 -13.17 -3.53 -22.51
C LYS A 63 -14.61 -3.92 -22.24
N VAL A 64 -14.98 -5.20 -22.38
CA VAL A 64 -16.35 -5.64 -22.05
C VAL A 64 -16.66 -5.38 -20.57
N ALA A 65 -15.75 -5.76 -19.67
CA ALA A 65 -15.96 -5.66 -18.24
C ALA A 65 -16.14 -4.21 -17.74
N THR A 66 -15.46 -3.25 -18.38
CA THR A 66 -15.44 -1.83 -17.98
C THR A 66 -16.36 -0.94 -18.81
N ASN A 67 -17.17 -1.51 -19.70
CA ASN A 67 -17.92 -0.77 -20.73
C ASN A 67 -17.01 0.15 -21.57
N ASN A 68 -15.91 -0.41 -22.07
CA ASN A 68 -14.87 0.25 -22.84
C ASN A 68 -14.22 1.43 -22.07
N PHE A 69 -13.89 1.21 -20.80
CA PHE A 69 -13.30 2.22 -19.91
C PHE A 69 -14.16 3.49 -19.81
N ASP A 70 -15.49 3.30 -19.69
CA ASP A 70 -16.45 4.39 -19.56
C ASP A 70 -16.11 5.30 -18.38
N SER A 71 -16.23 6.62 -18.56
CA SER A 71 -15.90 7.59 -17.52
C SER A 71 -16.82 7.50 -16.30
N GLY A 72 -18.06 7.04 -16.47
CA GLY A 72 -18.99 6.74 -15.38
C GLY A 72 -18.56 5.55 -14.51
N ASN A 73 -17.68 4.69 -15.03
CA ASN A 73 -17.07 3.59 -14.28
C ASN A 73 -15.74 3.97 -13.62
N LYS A 74 -15.23 5.19 -13.82
CA LYS A 74 -13.97 5.63 -13.20
C LYS A 74 -14.16 5.84 -11.70
N ILE A 75 -13.42 5.07 -10.90
CA ILE A 75 -13.51 5.08 -9.43
C ILE A 75 -12.33 5.76 -8.74
N GLY A 76 -11.27 6.04 -9.49
CA GLY A 76 -10.09 6.73 -8.98
C GLY A 76 -9.10 7.07 -10.09
N GLU A 77 -8.15 7.93 -9.75
CA GLU A 77 -7.00 8.27 -10.59
C GLU A 77 -5.86 8.68 -9.67
N GLY A 78 -4.71 8.03 -9.84
CA GLY A 78 -3.47 8.36 -9.13
C GLY A 78 -2.34 8.64 -10.11
N GLY A 79 -1.11 8.75 -9.59
CA GLY A 79 0.09 8.96 -10.42
C GLY A 79 0.34 7.87 -11.46
N PHE A 80 -0.35 6.74 -11.34
CA PHE A 80 -0.19 5.55 -12.18
C PHE A 80 -1.26 5.42 -13.26
N GLY A 81 -2.29 6.27 -13.24
CA GLY A 81 -3.38 6.27 -14.22
C GLY A 81 -4.76 6.01 -13.61
N PRO A 82 -5.79 5.94 -14.45
CA PRO A 82 -7.18 5.77 -14.02
C PRO A 82 -7.47 4.34 -13.57
N VAL A 83 -8.37 4.23 -12.60
CA VAL A 83 -8.93 2.96 -12.11
C VAL A 83 -10.42 2.92 -12.44
N TYR A 84 -10.86 1.83 -13.06
CA TYR A 84 -12.24 1.62 -13.47
C TYR A 84 -12.88 0.48 -12.69
N LYS A 85 -14.13 0.64 -12.27
CA LYS A 85 -14.97 -0.47 -11.85
C LYS A 85 -15.37 -1.28 -13.09
N GLY A 86 -15.32 -2.60 -12.97
CA GLY A 86 -15.80 -3.49 -14.01
C GLY A 86 -16.50 -4.72 -13.45
N GLN A 87 -17.13 -5.48 -14.32
CA GLN A 87 -17.74 -6.77 -14.02
C GLN A 87 -17.25 -7.82 -15.02
N LEU A 88 -16.59 -8.86 -14.52
CA LEU A 88 -16.15 -10.00 -15.33
C LEU A 88 -17.36 -10.84 -15.79
N ALA A 89 -17.14 -11.73 -16.76
CA ALA A 89 -18.20 -12.54 -17.37
C ALA A 89 -18.89 -13.51 -16.37
N ASP A 90 -18.19 -13.89 -15.31
CA ASP A 90 -18.71 -14.69 -14.19
C ASP A 90 -19.50 -13.88 -13.16
N GLY A 91 -19.64 -12.56 -13.37
CA GLY A 91 -20.32 -11.64 -12.47
C GLY A 91 -19.41 -11.00 -11.41
N THR A 92 -18.14 -11.41 -11.31
CA THR A 92 -17.18 -10.87 -10.34
C THR A 92 -16.93 -9.39 -10.59
N ILE A 93 -17.16 -8.56 -9.57
CA ILE A 93 -16.87 -7.12 -9.63
C ILE A 93 -15.37 -6.90 -9.39
N VAL A 94 -14.74 -6.10 -10.24
CA VAL A 94 -13.29 -5.86 -10.26
C VAL A 94 -12.95 -4.39 -10.31
N ALA A 95 -11.75 -4.06 -9.86
CA ALA A 95 -11.10 -2.78 -10.12
C ALA A 95 -9.98 -2.97 -11.16
N VAL A 96 -10.10 -2.30 -12.30
CA VAL A 96 -9.14 -2.35 -13.41
C VAL A 96 -8.30 -1.08 -13.38
N LYS A 97 -7.06 -1.19 -12.91
CA LYS A 97 -6.06 -0.11 -12.90
C LYS A 97 -5.37 -0.09 -14.26
N GLN A 98 -5.61 0.95 -15.03
CA GLN A 98 -4.94 1.16 -16.32
C GLN A 98 -3.68 1.99 -16.09
N LEU A 99 -2.53 1.41 -16.44
CA LEU A 99 -1.26 2.07 -16.26
C LEU A 99 -0.89 2.90 -17.49
N SER A 100 -0.35 4.09 -17.25
CA SER A 100 0.14 4.95 -18.32
C SER A 100 1.36 4.33 -18.99
N SER A 101 1.21 3.89 -20.24
CA SER A 101 2.31 3.37 -21.07
C SER A 101 3.31 4.44 -21.53
N MET A 102 3.08 5.71 -21.16
CA MET A 102 3.82 6.87 -21.68
C MET A 102 5.05 7.24 -20.83
N SER A 103 5.32 6.56 -19.72
CA SER A 103 6.51 6.81 -18.90
C SER A 103 7.29 5.52 -18.62
N SER A 104 8.63 5.62 -18.67
CA SER A 104 9.53 4.54 -18.25
C SER A 104 9.33 4.15 -16.78
N GLN A 105 8.89 5.11 -15.96
CA GLN A 105 8.51 4.90 -14.56
C GLN A 105 7.28 4.00 -14.43
N GLY A 106 6.21 4.25 -15.20
CA GLY A 106 4.96 3.47 -15.13
C GLY A 106 5.15 2.00 -15.51
N ASN A 107 6.03 1.71 -16.47
CA ASN A 107 6.40 0.32 -16.81
C ASN A 107 7.16 -0.37 -15.69
N GLY A 108 8.08 0.33 -15.01
CA GLY A 108 8.83 -0.20 -13.88
C GLY A 108 7.93 -0.50 -12.69
N GLU A 109 6.98 0.39 -12.39
CA GLU A 109 6.02 0.22 -11.31
C GLU A 109 4.99 -0.88 -11.61
N PHE A 110 4.55 -1.04 -12.87
CA PHE A 110 3.72 -2.18 -13.28
C PHE A 110 4.39 -3.51 -12.97
N LEU A 111 5.63 -3.68 -13.45
CA LEU A 111 6.39 -4.92 -13.27
C LEU A 111 6.68 -5.16 -11.78
N ASN A 112 6.97 -4.10 -11.03
CA ASN A 112 7.19 -4.20 -9.60
C ASN A 112 5.91 -4.58 -8.87
N GLU A 113 4.79 -3.91 -9.14
CA GLU A 113 3.49 -4.20 -8.53
C GLU A 113 3.09 -5.64 -8.84
N MET A 114 3.12 -6.05 -10.12
CA MET A 114 2.83 -7.43 -10.53
C MET A 114 3.75 -8.44 -9.85
N GLY A 115 5.07 -8.20 -9.83
CA GLY A 115 6.04 -9.11 -9.23
C GLY A 115 5.88 -9.25 -7.72
N MET A 116 5.55 -8.15 -7.02
CA MET A 116 5.39 -8.14 -5.56
C MET A 116 4.05 -8.75 -5.14
N ILE A 117 2.93 -8.23 -5.67
CA ILE A 117 1.60 -8.57 -5.15
C ILE A 117 1.10 -9.95 -5.61
N SER A 118 1.56 -10.46 -6.76
CA SER A 118 1.15 -11.76 -7.30
C SER A 118 1.46 -12.93 -6.37
N CYS A 119 2.45 -12.77 -5.49
CA CYS A 119 2.93 -13.80 -4.58
C CYS A 119 2.43 -13.61 -3.15
N LEU A 120 1.58 -12.60 -2.91
CA LEU A 120 1.08 -12.26 -1.59
C LEU A 120 -0.40 -12.59 -1.50
N HIS A 121 -0.76 -13.38 -0.51
CA HIS A 121 -2.14 -13.67 -0.18
C HIS A 121 -2.35 -13.47 1.32
N HIS A 122 -3.08 -12.43 1.68
CA HIS A 122 -3.34 -12.09 3.07
C HIS A 122 -4.62 -11.26 3.20
N PRO A 123 -5.45 -11.45 4.25
CA PRO A 123 -6.73 -10.74 4.38
C PRO A 123 -6.62 -9.21 4.38
N TYR A 124 -5.50 -8.67 4.86
CA TYR A 124 -5.24 -7.23 4.98
C TYR A 124 -4.43 -6.65 3.81
N LEU A 125 -4.25 -7.41 2.72
CA LEU A 125 -3.68 -6.92 1.47
C LEU A 125 -4.73 -7.02 0.36
N VAL A 126 -4.66 -6.12 -0.63
CA VAL A 126 -5.52 -6.21 -1.81
C VAL A 126 -5.11 -7.39 -2.66
N LYS A 127 -6.09 -8.19 -3.08
CA LYS A 127 -5.94 -9.33 -3.96
C LYS A 127 -5.87 -8.88 -5.41
N LEU A 128 -4.75 -9.20 -6.06
CA LEU A 128 -4.62 -9.15 -7.51
C LEU A 128 -5.23 -10.43 -8.10
N TYR A 129 -6.19 -10.28 -9.00
CA TYR A 129 -6.72 -11.40 -9.79
C TYR A 129 -5.84 -11.72 -10.99
N GLY A 130 -5.26 -10.69 -11.62
CA GLY A 130 -4.45 -10.89 -12.80
C GLY A 130 -4.09 -9.61 -13.52
N CYS A 131 -3.63 -9.75 -14.76
CA CYS A 131 -3.22 -8.62 -15.58
C CYS A 131 -3.63 -8.79 -17.03
N CYS A 132 -3.63 -7.69 -17.78
CA CYS A 132 -3.70 -7.69 -19.23
C CYS A 132 -2.46 -6.97 -19.77
N ILE A 133 -1.73 -7.65 -20.66
CA ILE A 133 -0.57 -7.11 -21.37
C ILE A 133 -0.83 -7.32 -22.87
N GLU A 134 -1.39 -6.30 -23.54
CA GLU A 134 -1.67 -6.35 -24.98
C GLU A 134 -1.29 -5.03 -25.65
N GLY A 135 -0.31 -5.08 -26.56
CA GLY A 135 0.23 -3.88 -27.21
C GLY A 135 0.77 -2.89 -26.19
N ASN A 136 0.25 -1.68 -26.19
CA ASN A 136 0.61 -0.62 -25.22
C ASN A 136 -0.34 -0.57 -24.02
N GLN A 137 -1.19 -1.57 -23.81
CA GLN A 137 -2.13 -1.61 -22.68
C GLN A 137 -1.59 -2.50 -21.57
N LEU A 138 -1.26 -1.88 -20.43
CA LEU A 138 -0.86 -2.55 -19.20
C LEU A 138 -1.96 -2.34 -18.17
N LEU A 139 -2.69 -3.40 -17.83
CA LEU A 139 -3.80 -3.36 -16.88
C LEU A 139 -3.55 -4.32 -15.73
N LEU A 140 -3.85 -3.89 -14.51
CA LEU A 140 -3.91 -4.76 -13.32
C LEU A 140 -5.37 -4.90 -12.89
N VAL A 141 -5.79 -6.13 -12.61
CA VAL A 141 -7.17 -6.47 -12.25
C VAL A 141 -7.21 -6.92 -10.80
N TYR A 142 -7.86 -6.12 -9.96
CA TYR A 142 -7.96 -6.33 -8.52
C TYR A 142 -9.37 -6.71 -8.09
N GLU A 143 -9.48 -7.24 -6.87
CA GLU A 143 -10.76 -7.21 -6.15
C GLU A 143 -11.28 -5.77 -6.03
N TYR A 144 -12.59 -5.59 -6.19
CA TYR A 144 -13.23 -4.30 -5.97
C TYR A 144 -13.58 -4.14 -4.48
N LEU A 145 -13.30 -2.96 -3.93
CA LEU A 145 -13.54 -2.62 -2.53
C LEU A 145 -14.51 -1.43 -2.44
N GLU A 146 -15.69 -1.66 -1.86
CA GLU A 146 -16.87 -0.82 -1.98
C GLU A 146 -16.71 0.54 -1.29
N ASN A 147 -16.01 0.56 -0.16
CA ASN A 147 -15.84 1.74 0.67
C ASN A 147 -14.63 2.59 0.27
N ASN A 148 -13.97 2.24 -0.84
CA ASN A 148 -12.84 2.99 -1.42
C ASN A 148 -11.70 3.17 -0.39
N SER A 149 -10.86 4.21 -0.54
CA SER A 149 -9.73 4.46 0.35
C SER A 149 -10.15 5.04 1.71
N LEU A 150 -9.35 4.73 2.73
CA LEU A 150 -9.47 5.28 4.07
C LEU A 150 -9.42 6.82 4.07
N SER A 151 -8.54 7.41 3.24
CA SER A 151 -8.48 8.86 3.06
C SER A 151 -9.81 9.43 2.54
N ARG A 152 -10.46 8.78 1.57
CA ARG A 152 -11.79 9.19 1.10
C ARG A 152 -12.85 9.03 2.19
N ALA A 153 -12.82 7.93 2.95
CA ALA A 153 -13.76 7.68 4.03
C ALA A 153 -13.65 8.72 5.17
N LEU A 154 -12.45 9.17 5.53
CA LEU A 154 -12.22 10.16 6.59
C LEU A 154 -12.37 11.60 6.10
N PHE A 155 -11.80 11.92 4.94
CA PHE A 155 -11.52 13.30 4.50
C PHE A 155 -12.18 13.67 3.17
N GLY A 156 -12.89 12.73 2.54
CA GLY A 156 -13.55 12.98 1.27
C GLY A 156 -14.69 14.00 1.35
N PRO A 157 -15.29 14.35 0.20
CA PRO A 157 -16.53 15.11 0.14
C PRO A 157 -17.62 14.48 1.02
N GLU A 158 -18.56 15.30 1.50
CA GLU A 158 -19.54 14.89 2.51
C GLU A 158 -20.35 13.64 2.15
N ASN A 159 -20.74 13.50 0.88
CA ASN A 159 -21.45 12.35 0.34
C ASN A 159 -20.61 11.05 0.23
N SER A 160 -19.31 11.13 0.50
CA SER A 160 -18.37 10.01 0.44
C SER A 160 -17.71 9.68 1.78
N ARG A 161 -17.91 10.53 2.80
CA ARG A 161 -17.39 10.26 4.15
C ARG A 161 -18.20 9.16 4.81
N ILE A 162 -17.51 8.31 5.55
CA ILE A 162 -18.11 7.26 6.35
C ILE A 162 -17.93 7.65 7.82
N ASN A 163 -19.00 7.54 8.60
CA ASN A 163 -18.88 7.75 10.04
C ASN A 163 -18.16 6.56 10.68
N LEU A 164 -16.85 6.67 10.84
CA LEU A 164 -16.02 5.66 11.49
C LEU A 164 -16.01 5.91 13.00
N ASP A 165 -16.74 5.09 13.75
CA ASP A 165 -16.67 5.09 15.21
C ASP A 165 -15.31 4.61 15.72
N TRP A 166 -15.05 4.80 17.01
CA TRP A 166 -13.74 4.51 17.60
C TRP A 166 -13.34 3.04 17.44
N HIS A 167 -14.28 2.12 17.66
CA HIS A 167 -14.05 0.69 17.49
C HIS A 167 -13.65 0.34 16.05
N THR A 168 -14.30 0.94 15.05
CA THR A 168 -13.98 0.74 13.64
C THR A 168 -12.61 1.31 13.30
N ARG A 169 -12.26 2.49 13.82
CA ARG A 169 -10.92 3.07 13.62
C ARG A 169 -9.82 2.20 14.23
N GLN A 170 -10.05 1.66 15.44
CA GLN A 170 -9.14 0.69 16.06
C GLN A 170 -9.00 -0.58 15.21
N LYS A 171 -10.12 -1.13 14.73
CA LYS A 171 -10.12 -2.30 13.83
C LYS A 171 -9.27 -2.04 12.58
N ILE A 172 -9.41 -0.85 11.98
CA ILE A 172 -8.63 -0.45 10.81
C ILE A 172 -7.14 -0.33 11.16
N CYS A 173 -6.78 0.36 12.26
CA CYS A 173 -5.38 0.42 12.73
C CYS A 173 -4.76 -0.97 12.91
N VAL A 174 -5.46 -1.86 13.62
CA VAL A 174 -4.98 -3.23 13.88
C VAL A 174 -4.85 -4.03 12.58
N GLY A 175 -5.80 -3.89 11.65
CA GLY A 175 -5.74 -4.57 10.36
C GLY A 175 -4.55 -4.11 9.49
N ILE A 176 -4.28 -2.80 9.47
CA ILE A 176 -3.09 -2.27 8.77
C ILE A 176 -1.81 -2.81 9.42
N ALA A 177 -1.72 -2.79 10.76
CA ALA A 177 -0.56 -3.31 11.47
C ALA A 177 -0.31 -4.80 11.17
N ARG A 178 -1.37 -5.62 11.16
CA ARG A 178 -1.29 -7.03 10.75
C ARG A 178 -0.82 -7.20 9.31
N GLY A 179 -1.30 -6.35 8.39
CA GLY A 179 -0.81 -6.32 7.02
C GLY A 179 0.69 -6.02 6.92
N LEU A 180 1.19 -5.09 7.74
CA LEU A 180 2.62 -4.75 7.80
C LEU A 180 3.47 -5.85 8.41
N VAL A 181 3.04 -6.46 9.53
CA VAL A 181 3.71 -7.62 10.12
C VAL A 181 3.84 -8.74 9.10
N PHE A 182 2.77 -9.02 8.35
CA PHE A 182 2.83 -10.01 7.28
C PHE A 182 3.91 -9.66 6.25
N LEU A 183 3.97 -8.41 5.76
CA LEU A 183 4.96 -7.99 4.77
C LEU A 183 6.40 -8.00 5.31
N HIS A 184 6.60 -7.63 6.56
CA HIS A 184 7.92 -7.43 7.16
C HIS A 184 8.52 -8.70 7.74
N GLU A 185 7.68 -9.63 8.21
CA GLU A 185 8.11 -10.75 9.05
C GLU A 185 7.53 -12.11 8.66
N GLU A 186 6.28 -12.21 8.19
CA GLU A 186 5.64 -13.52 7.98
C GLU A 186 5.70 -13.99 6.52
N SER A 187 5.76 -13.06 5.57
CA SER A 187 5.86 -13.38 4.16
C SER A 187 7.19 -14.06 3.85
N ARG A 188 7.16 -14.94 2.84
CA ARG A 188 8.34 -15.64 2.31
C ARG A 188 9.40 -14.66 1.81
N LEU A 189 8.95 -13.54 1.28
CA LEU A 189 9.78 -12.43 0.81
C LEU A 189 9.53 -11.26 1.75
N LYS A 190 10.56 -10.78 2.46
CA LYS A 190 10.42 -9.59 3.30
C LYS A 190 10.28 -8.37 2.40
N ILE A 191 9.23 -7.59 2.58
CA ILE A 191 8.85 -6.50 1.67
C ILE A 191 8.66 -5.22 2.46
N VAL A 192 9.38 -4.16 2.06
CA VAL A 192 9.10 -2.79 2.51
C VAL A 192 8.16 -2.15 1.49
N HIS A 193 6.96 -1.75 1.92
CA HIS A 193 5.91 -1.19 1.06
C HIS A 193 6.29 0.17 0.49
N ARG A 194 6.87 1.04 1.32
CA ARG A 194 7.37 2.39 0.99
C ARG A 194 6.33 3.46 0.67
N ASP A 195 5.04 3.14 0.60
CA ASP A 195 4.00 4.17 0.36
C ASP A 195 2.73 3.93 1.18
N ILE A 196 2.91 3.66 2.47
CA ILE A 196 1.79 3.58 3.42
C ILE A 196 1.24 4.99 3.67
N LYS A 197 -0.04 5.17 3.36
CA LYS A 197 -0.82 6.42 3.53
C LYS A 197 -2.31 6.10 3.39
N GLY A 198 -3.18 6.99 3.85
CA GLY A 198 -4.63 6.76 3.84
C GLY A 198 -5.25 6.50 2.45
N THR A 199 -4.66 7.00 1.36
CA THR A 199 -5.16 6.72 0.00
C THR A 199 -4.83 5.30 -0.48
N ASN A 200 -3.81 4.66 0.11
CA ASN A 200 -3.33 3.33 -0.26
C ASN A 200 -3.83 2.24 0.69
N VAL A 201 -4.68 2.60 1.66
CA VAL A 201 -5.46 1.65 2.46
C VAL A 201 -6.89 1.69 1.95
N LEU A 202 -7.35 0.61 1.34
CA LEU A 202 -8.72 0.47 0.85
C LEU A 202 -9.60 -0.23 1.90
N LEU A 203 -10.90 -0.04 1.84
CA LEU A 203 -11.88 -0.59 2.77
C LEU A 203 -12.87 -1.48 2.02
N ASP A 204 -12.99 -2.73 2.47
CA ASP A 204 -14.05 -3.62 1.98
C ASP A 204 -15.43 -3.19 2.50
N ARG A 205 -16.49 -3.86 2.06
CA ARG A 205 -17.87 -3.65 2.50
C ARG A 205 -18.05 -3.59 4.02
N ASP A 206 -17.28 -4.37 4.77
CA ASP A 206 -17.38 -4.49 6.23
C ASP A 206 -16.38 -3.57 6.96
N LEU A 207 -15.76 -2.63 6.25
CA LEU A 207 -14.77 -1.67 6.75
C LEU A 207 -13.50 -2.35 7.30
N ASN A 208 -13.12 -3.51 6.74
CA ASN A 208 -11.81 -4.09 6.98
C ASN A 208 -10.78 -3.46 6.03
N PRO A 209 -9.58 -3.12 6.52
CA PRO A 209 -8.56 -2.47 5.71
C PRO A 209 -7.82 -3.46 4.82
N LYS A 210 -7.45 -3.02 3.61
CA LYS A 210 -6.55 -3.72 2.70
C LYS A 210 -5.49 -2.78 2.16
N ILE A 211 -4.23 -3.10 2.42
CA ILE A 211 -3.08 -2.35 1.90
C ILE A 211 -2.97 -2.61 0.40
N SER A 212 -2.80 -1.55 -0.36
CA SER A 212 -2.78 -1.52 -1.82
C SER A 212 -1.58 -0.74 -2.35
N ASP A 213 -1.36 -0.80 -3.66
CA ASP A 213 -0.38 0.02 -4.39
C ASP A 213 1.10 -0.33 -4.10
N PHE A 214 1.49 -1.52 -4.56
CA PHE A 214 2.83 -2.08 -4.38
C PHE A 214 3.84 -1.59 -5.44
N GLY A 215 3.48 -0.60 -6.27
CA GLY A 215 4.32 -0.10 -7.36
C GLY A 215 5.70 0.37 -6.89
N LEU A 216 5.82 0.86 -5.66
CA LEU A 216 7.08 1.31 -5.07
C LEU A 216 7.77 0.27 -4.18
N ALA A 217 7.11 -0.83 -3.84
CA ALA A 217 7.58 -1.79 -2.85
C ALA A 217 8.98 -2.37 -3.19
N LYS A 218 9.73 -2.80 -2.17
CA LYS A 218 11.07 -3.36 -2.32
C LYS A 218 11.26 -4.59 -1.45
N LEU A 219 12.01 -5.56 -1.96
CA LEU A 219 12.50 -6.67 -1.15
C LEU A 219 13.52 -6.15 -0.14
N ASN A 220 13.34 -6.53 1.12
CA ASN A 220 14.36 -6.37 2.14
C ASN A 220 15.35 -7.52 2.01
N ASP A 221 16.60 -7.17 1.75
CA ASP A 221 17.72 -8.11 1.71
C ASP A 221 18.22 -8.28 3.15
N GLU A 222 17.96 -9.43 3.77
CA GLU A 222 18.29 -9.68 5.18
C GLU A 222 19.80 -9.58 5.46
N ASP A 223 20.64 -9.73 4.43
CA ASP A 223 22.10 -9.57 4.53
C ASP A 223 22.54 -8.10 4.58
N LYS A 224 21.60 -7.15 4.42
CA LYS A 224 21.87 -5.71 4.43
C LYS A 224 21.12 -5.02 5.57
N THR A 225 21.80 -4.08 6.22
CA THR A 225 21.18 -3.25 7.28
C THR A 225 20.16 -2.25 6.74
N HIS A 226 20.26 -1.88 5.45
CA HIS A 226 19.36 -0.94 4.77
C HIS A 226 19.43 -1.10 3.25
N ILE A 227 18.41 -0.56 2.55
CA ILE A 227 18.35 -0.46 1.09
C ILE A 227 18.67 0.98 0.70
N SER A 228 19.78 1.23 -0.02
CA SER A 228 20.05 2.55 -0.61
C SER A 228 19.24 2.72 -1.90
N THR A 229 18.29 3.64 -1.94
CA THR A 229 17.45 3.88 -3.12
C THR A 229 17.02 5.34 -3.26
N ARG A 230 16.67 5.76 -4.49
CA ARG A 230 16.12 7.11 -4.74
C ARG A 230 14.86 7.31 -3.91
N ILE A 231 14.69 8.52 -3.40
CA ILE A 231 13.48 8.94 -2.69
C ILE A 231 12.33 8.95 -3.69
N ALA A 232 11.30 8.15 -3.42
CA ALA A 232 10.06 8.09 -4.19
C ALA A 232 8.92 7.83 -3.21
N ARG A 233 8.18 8.88 -2.80
CA ARG A 233 7.10 8.82 -1.79
C ARG A 233 6.24 10.09 -1.82
N THR A 234 5.09 10.01 -1.12
CA THR A 234 4.27 11.18 -0.78
C THR A 234 4.89 11.96 0.36
N ILE A 235 5.11 13.27 0.18
CA ILE A 235 5.57 14.19 1.22
C ILE A 235 4.63 14.10 2.44
N GLY A 236 5.18 14.17 3.66
CA GLY A 236 4.43 14.08 4.92
C GLY A 236 4.34 12.70 5.56
N TYR A 237 4.62 11.63 4.81
CA TYR A 237 4.66 10.24 5.33
C TYR A 237 6.06 9.62 5.27
N ILE A 238 7.08 10.42 4.91
CA ILE A 238 8.45 9.93 4.71
C ILE A 238 9.19 9.96 6.05
N ALA A 239 9.73 8.81 6.45
CA ALA A 239 10.59 8.74 7.63
C ALA A 239 11.84 9.62 7.45
N PRO A 240 12.25 10.39 8.48
CA PRO A 240 13.33 11.38 8.36
C PRO A 240 14.67 10.75 7.96
N GLU A 241 15.00 9.59 8.51
CA GLU A 241 16.22 8.85 8.18
C GLU A 241 16.27 8.43 6.69
N TYR A 242 15.11 8.09 6.13
CA TYR A 242 15.00 7.76 4.71
C TYR A 242 15.05 9.02 3.84
N ALA A 243 14.41 10.11 4.27
CA ALA A 243 14.43 11.39 3.55
C ALA A 243 15.84 11.99 3.47
N LEU A 244 16.60 11.93 4.57
CA LEU A 244 17.91 12.57 4.68
C LEU A 244 19.04 11.72 4.10
N TRP A 245 19.01 10.40 4.33
CA TRP A 245 20.14 9.52 4.02
C TRP A 245 19.84 8.48 2.95
N GLY A 246 18.59 8.38 2.50
CA GLY A 246 18.16 7.29 1.62
C GLY A 246 18.23 5.91 2.27
N TYR A 247 18.33 5.86 3.60
CA TYR A 247 18.41 4.63 4.39
C TYR A 247 17.02 4.03 4.56
N LEU A 248 16.67 3.11 3.68
CA LEU A 248 15.37 2.45 3.73
C LEU A 248 15.47 1.15 4.52
N THR A 249 14.61 1.03 5.53
CA THR A 249 14.33 -0.21 6.28
C THR A 249 12.81 -0.36 6.44
N TYR A 250 12.35 -1.48 6.99
CA TYR A 250 10.94 -1.69 7.30
C TYR A 250 10.40 -0.64 8.31
N LYS A 251 11.26 -0.03 9.14
CA LYS A 251 10.90 1.05 10.08
C LYS A 251 10.36 2.29 9.36
N ALA A 252 10.71 2.49 8.08
CA ALA A 252 10.13 3.57 7.28
C ALA A 252 8.62 3.38 7.06
N ASP A 253 8.14 2.15 6.91
CA ASP A 253 6.69 1.85 6.86
C ASP A 253 6.03 2.05 8.23
N ILE A 254 6.74 1.73 9.33
CA ILE A 254 6.25 1.94 10.69
C ILE A 254 6.04 3.44 10.99
N TYR A 255 6.98 4.29 10.59
CA TYR A 255 6.82 5.75 10.69
C TYR A 255 5.57 6.21 9.93
N SER A 256 5.41 5.73 8.70
CA SER A 256 4.29 6.09 7.83
C SER A 256 2.94 5.64 8.40
N PHE A 257 2.92 4.43 8.97
CA PHE A 257 1.78 3.90 9.71
C PHE A 257 1.44 4.76 10.93
N GLY A 258 2.45 5.24 11.66
CA GLY A 258 2.26 6.20 12.76
C GLY A 258 1.51 7.45 12.33
N ILE A 259 1.84 8.02 11.16
CA ILE A 259 1.09 9.15 10.60
C ILE A 259 -0.36 8.78 10.29
N VAL A 260 -0.62 7.62 9.67
CA VAL A 260 -1.99 7.14 9.39
C VAL A 260 -2.78 6.90 10.70
N ALA A 261 -2.11 6.42 11.75
CA ALA A 261 -2.73 6.26 13.06
C ALA A 261 -3.13 7.62 13.67
N LEU A 262 -2.28 8.65 13.54
CA LEU A 262 -2.63 10.01 13.95
C LEU A 262 -3.83 10.56 13.17
N GLU A 263 -3.90 10.30 11.86
CA GLU A 263 -5.04 10.68 11.02
C GLU A 263 -6.34 10.01 11.48
N LEU A 264 -6.27 8.73 11.85
CA LEU A 264 -7.41 7.98 12.41
C LEU A 264 -7.84 8.51 13.78
N VAL A 265 -6.90 8.78 14.69
CA VAL A 265 -7.24 9.28 16.04
C VAL A 265 -7.84 10.69 15.96
N SER A 266 -7.25 11.56 15.17
CA SER A 266 -7.62 12.98 15.12
C SER A 266 -8.74 13.32 14.16
N GLY A 267 -9.01 12.46 13.17
CA GLY A 267 -9.90 12.81 12.08
C GLY A 267 -9.41 14.05 11.31
N LYS A 268 -8.11 14.38 11.38
CA LYS A 268 -7.46 15.47 10.64
C LYS A 268 -6.50 14.90 9.60
N HIS A 269 -6.47 15.54 8.43
CA HIS A 269 -5.60 15.14 7.32
C HIS A 269 -4.19 15.70 7.50
N ASN A 270 -3.15 14.87 7.44
CA ASN A 270 -1.77 15.27 7.74
C ASN A 270 -1.26 16.43 6.85
N MET A 271 -1.58 16.41 5.55
CA MET A 271 -1.12 17.43 4.57
C MET A 271 -1.99 18.70 4.48
N ASN A 272 -3.22 18.69 5.01
CA ASN A 272 -4.12 19.85 4.97
C ASN A 272 -4.22 20.55 6.32
N TYR A 273 -3.42 20.12 7.30
CA TYR A 273 -3.28 20.82 8.57
C TYR A 273 -2.48 22.10 8.33
N GLY A 274 -3.19 23.19 8.08
CA GLY A 274 -2.66 24.55 7.87
C GLY A 274 -2.77 25.43 9.12
N PRO A 275 -2.07 26.57 9.12
CA PRO A 275 -1.40 27.23 10.26
C PRO A 275 -2.34 28.07 11.14
N ALA A 276 -3.34 27.46 11.75
CA ALA A 276 -4.12 28.12 12.81
C ALA A 276 -3.45 28.01 14.19
N ASN A 277 -2.54 27.05 14.39
CA ASN A 277 -2.09 26.61 15.72
C ASN A 277 -0.55 26.57 15.90
N ASP A 278 0.27 27.33 15.17
CA ASP A 278 1.75 27.34 15.33
C ASP A 278 2.52 26.02 15.07
N TYR A 279 1.86 24.92 14.63
CA TYR A 279 2.51 23.63 14.34
C TYR A 279 2.66 23.34 12.83
N THR A 280 3.73 22.62 12.48
CA THR A 280 4.14 22.37 11.09
C THR A 280 3.38 21.21 10.44
N CYS A 281 2.98 20.20 11.22
CA CYS A 281 2.22 19.04 10.76
C CYS A 281 1.52 18.34 11.92
N LEU A 282 0.75 17.29 11.61
CA LEU A 282 0.00 16.53 12.62
C LEU A 282 0.91 15.85 13.66
N LEU A 283 2.09 15.37 13.23
CA LEU A 283 3.08 14.79 14.14
C LEU A 283 3.64 15.84 15.11
N ASP A 284 3.93 17.04 14.62
CA ASP A 284 4.45 18.16 15.43
C ASP A 284 3.44 18.55 16.52
N TRP A 285 2.16 18.69 16.15
CA TRP A 285 1.08 18.95 17.10
C TRP A 285 0.92 17.84 18.13
N ALA A 286 0.94 16.56 17.71
CA ALA A 286 0.85 15.43 18.63
C ALA A 286 2.01 15.38 19.64
N CYS A 287 3.24 15.67 19.19
CA CYS A 287 4.40 15.78 20.06
C CYS A 287 4.24 16.90 21.09
N HIS A 288 3.72 18.06 20.68
CA HIS A 288 3.45 19.16 21.59
C HIS A 288 2.43 18.78 22.66
N LEU A 289 1.27 18.23 22.27
CA LEU A 289 0.22 17.80 23.21
C LEU A 289 0.71 16.72 24.17
N GLN A 290 1.59 15.82 23.71
CA GLN A 290 2.21 14.83 24.58
C GLN A 290 3.10 15.48 25.66
N GLN A 291 3.85 16.53 25.29
CA GLN A 291 4.73 17.25 26.21
C GLN A 291 3.96 18.14 27.19
N SER A 292 2.83 18.72 26.78
CA SER A 292 1.95 19.52 27.65
C SER A 292 1.02 18.67 28.53
N GLY A 293 0.88 17.37 28.25
CA GLY A 293 -0.01 16.47 28.98
C GLY A 293 -1.47 16.52 28.50
N GLU A 294 -1.73 17.11 27.34
CA GLU A 294 -3.06 17.39 26.78
C GLU A 294 -3.40 16.48 25.59
N LEU A 295 -2.85 15.25 25.56
CA LEU A 295 -2.98 14.32 24.43
C LEU A 295 -4.45 14.01 24.03
N LEU A 296 -5.42 14.19 24.93
CA LEU A 296 -6.83 14.02 24.62
C LEU A 296 -7.36 15.06 23.61
N GLU A 297 -6.73 16.22 23.48
CA GLU A 297 -7.09 17.21 22.45
C GLU A 297 -6.80 16.72 21.03
N LEU A 298 -5.98 15.66 20.89
CA LEU A 298 -5.73 15.03 19.61
C LEU A 298 -6.94 14.24 19.12
N VAL A 299 -7.87 13.84 19.99
CA VAL A 299 -8.98 12.94 19.65
C VAL A 299 -10.02 13.69 18.82
N ASP A 300 -10.50 13.06 17.74
CA ASP A 300 -11.56 13.61 16.89
C ASP A 300 -12.84 13.91 17.70
N ASP A 301 -13.23 15.19 17.74
CA ASP A 301 -14.44 15.68 18.41
C ASP A 301 -15.71 14.93 17.98
N LYS A 302 -15.74 14.37 16.77
CA LYS A 302 -16.87 13.60 16.23
C LYS A 302 -17.05 12.23 16.88
N LEU A 303 -16.04 11.71 17.59
CA LEU A 303 -16.13 10.40 18.25
C LEU A 303 -17.02 10.44 19.50
N GLY A 304 -17.32 11.63 20.03
CA GLY A 304 -18.16 11.83 21.19
C GLY A 304 -17.51 11.35 22.49
N SER A 305 -17.80 12.02 23.61
CA SER A 305 -17.21 11.73 24.92
C SER A 305 -17.65 10.41 25.57
N ASN A 306 -18.52 9.62 24.93
CA ASN A 306 -19.11 8.40 25.50
C ASN A 306 -18.53 7.07 24.95
N ASN A 307 -17.51 7.11 24.08
CA ASN A 307 -17.01 5.91 23.38
C ASN A 307 -15.48 5.71 23.48
N VAL A 308 -14.80 6.32 24.46
CA VAL A 308 -13.33 6.29 24.62
C VAL A 308 -12.91 5.45 25.83
#